data_AF-A0A9P5NJC5-F1
#
_entry.id   AF-A0A9P5NJC5-F1
#
_cell.length_a   1.000
_cell.length_b   1.000
_cell.length_c   1.000
_cell.angle_alpha   90.00
_cell.angle_beta   90.00
_cell.angle_gamma   90.00
#
_symmetry.space_group_name_H-M   'P 1'
#
loop_
_entity.id
_entity.type
_entity.pdbx_description
1 polymer ?
#
loop_
_entity_poly.entity_id
_entity_poly.type
_entity_poly.pdbx_seq_one_letter_code
_entity_poly.pdbx_strand_id
1 'polypeptide(L)'
;MAPPGADNLKWHAFLQDGVIPLHWAASVPRDVQATYLVVRHLGLAWVYSLAPSYISVPFEPLCWEPVIEETWVITKDSPTATRHFQMREKDVMIWLQKETLLFEAATKIRLKYHIPGNPPPRPSCFGYNRPHKSRAIAIKMTVISRDWFTIWMGFLSYLIVQTTTYGDKASTPLPCWYQLLLSHGFTDIWLSGLLASTICLFGTHNPRVGVFIQWTKQQVALLAVEWFLSHEIPIWFIWSKKEEDTIAANSKLAYLHPPNEVLQNALQILFQSPSLPLATLVMKRFFNLELVIQSTTLP
;
A
#
# COMPACT_ATOMS: atom_id res chain seq x y z
N MET A 1 1.27 19.10 -25.96
CA MET A 1 0.47 19.58 -24.82
C MET A 1 0.49 18.47 -23.78
N ALA A 2 0.98 18.74 -22.57
CA ALA A 2 0.94 17.77 -21.47
C ALA A 2 -0.52 17.52 -21.05
N PRO A 3 -0.87 16.30 -20.58
CA PRO A 3 -2.22 16.02 -20.12
C PRO A 3 -2.56 16.82 -18.84
N PRO A 4 -3.85 17.09 -18.59
CA PRO A 4 -4.29 17.74 -17.35
C PRO A 4 -3.79 16.95 -16.13
N GLY A 5 -3.12 17.62 -15.20
CA GLY A 5 -2.56 17.00 -13.99
C GLY A 5 -1.09 16.60 -14.07
N ALA A 6 -0.39 16.81 -15.19
CA ALA A 6 1.06 16.59 -15.28
C ALA A 6 1.86 17.42 -14.25
N ASP A 7 1.37 18.61 -13.88
CA ASP A 7 1.99 19.48 -12.87
C ASP A 7 1.95 18.90 -11.45
N ASN A 8 1.10 17.88 -11.22
CA ASN A 8 1.04 17.15 -9.94
C ASN A 8 2.09 16.02 -9.85
N LEU A 9 2.87 15.79 -10.91
CA LEU A 9 4.04 14.89 -10.85
C LEU A 9 5.09 15.51 -9.95
N LYS A 10 5.00 15.21 -8.66
CA LYS A 10 6.05 15.54 -7.70
C LYS A 10 7.18 14.54 -7.84
N TRP A 11 8.26 14.98 -8.45
CA TRP A 11 9.49 14.20 -8.53
C TRP A 11 10.25 14.29 -7.20
N HIS A 12 10.35 13.16 -6.49
CA HIS A 12 11.11 13.04 -5.25
C HIS A 12 12.12 11.89 -5.38
N ALA A 13 13.38 12.13 -5.05
CA ALA A 13 14.50 11.20 -5.32
C ALA A 13 15.18 10.69 -4.05
N PHE A 14 15.29 9.36 -3.85
CA PHE A 14 16.10 8.69 -2.79
C PHE A 14 16.39 7.23 -3.16
N LEU A 15 17.38 6.62 -2.47
CA LEU A 15 17.82 5.23 -2.62
C LEU A 15 18.00 4.52 -1.25
N GLN A 16 17.57 3.25 -1.15
CA GLN A 16 18.14 2.27 -0.22
C GLN A 16 18.16 0.87 -0.87
N ASP A 17 19.35 0.26 -1.05
CA ASP A 17 19.57 -1.12 -1.50
C ASP A 17 18.89 -1.59 -2.81
N GLY A 18 18.94 -0.76 -3.86
CA GLY A 18 18.60 -1.20 -5.22
C GLY A 18 17.10 -1.44 -5.48
N VAL A 19 16.24 -1.06 -4.54
CA VAL A 19 14.78 -0.88 -4.66
C VAL A 19 14.47 0.48 -4.01
N ILE A 20 13.65 1.33 -4.63
CA ILE A 20 13.33 2.66 -4.08
C ILE A 20 12.17 2.47 -3.07
N PRO A 21 12.31 2.86 -1.78
CA PRO A 21 11.15 3.34 -1.02
C PRO A 21 11.40 4.72 -0.40
N LEU A 22 10.35 5.53 -0.28
CA LEU A 22 10.45 6.95 0.10
C LEU A 22 9.29 7.44 1.01
N HIS A 23 9.61 8.01 2.17
CA HIS A 23 8.75 8.85 3.05
C HIS A 23 9.43 10.26 3.15
N TRP A 24 8.82 11.42 3.46
CA TRP A 24 7.62 11.78 4.23
C TRP A 24 7.20 13.26 3.96
N ALA A 25 5.91 13.62 4.15
CA ALA A 25 5.39 15.01 4.21
C ALA A 25 5.29 15.51 5.67
N ALA A 26 6.09 16.51 6.05
CA ALA A 26 6.50 16.97 7.39
C ALA A 26 5.46 17.15 8.55
N SER A 27 4.54 16.21 8.83
CA SER A 27 3.52 16.41 9.88
C SER A 27 3.02 15.18 10.65
N VAL A 28 3.70 14.02 10.61
CA VAL A 28 3.21 12.83 11.35
C VAL A 28 4.13 12.51 12.54
N PRO A 29 3.56 12.20 13.73
CA PRO A 29 4.34 11.83 14.91
C PRO A 29 5.23 10.61 14.69
N ARG A 30 6.36 10.55 15.42
CA ARG A 30 7.41 9.52 15.31
C ARG A 30 6.97 8.09 15.68
N ASP A 31 5.69 7.91 16.04
CA ASP A 31 5.17 6.68 16.64
C ASP A 31 4.50 5.75 15.63
N VAL A 32 4.47 6.13 14.33
CA VAL A 32 3.90 5.32 13.24
C VAL A 32 5.03 4.62 12.48
N GLN A 33 5.34 3.37 12.84
CA GLN A 33 6.18 2.51 12.01
C GLN A 33 5.43 2.17 10.71
N ALA A 34 5.73 2.89 9.63
CA ALA A 34 5.25 2.58 8.29
C ALA A 34 5.94 1.30 7.78
N THR A 35 5.26 0.17 7.86
CA THR A 35 5.73 -1.09 7.26
C THR A 35 5.45 -1.07 5.76
N TYR A 36 6.48 -0.89 4.93
CA TYR A 36 6.36 -0.99 3.48
C TYR A 36 6.21 -2.46 3.07
N LEU A 37 5.03 -2.86 2.62
CA LEU A 37 4.79 -4.18 2.03
C LEU A 37 4.93 -4.10 0.50
N VAL A 38 6.13 -4.35 -0.03
CA VAL A 38 6.33 -4.54 -1.48
C VAL A 38 5.94 -5.99 -1.84
N VAL A 39 4.66 -6.23 -2.11
CA VAL A 39 4.20 -7.54 -2.57
C VAL A 39 4.52 -7.68 -4.06
N ARG A 40 5.67 -8.30 -4.36
CA ARG A 40 6.02 -8.77 -5.72
C ARG A 40 5.21 -10.01 -6.07
N HIS A 41 3.95 -9.85 -6.47
CA HIS A 41 3.28 -10.88 -7.26
C HIS A 41 2.38 -10.22 -8.30
N LEU A 42 2.74 -10.41 -9.58
CA LEU A 42 1.95 -10.07 -10.79
C LEU A 42 1.93 -8.61 -11.26
N GLY A 43 2.93 -7.79 -10.93
CA GLY A 43 3.12 -6.48 -11.58
C GLY A 43 2.00 -5.45 -11.29
N LEU A 44 1.21 -5.68 -10.23
CA LEU A 44 0.24 -4.72 -9.73
C LEU A 44 0.70 -4.22 -8.37
N ALA A 45 0.79 -2.90 -8.28
CA ALA A 45 1.14 -2.19 -7.06
C ALA A 45 -0.12 -1.96 -6.22
N TRP A 46 0.00 -2.14 -4.92
CA TRP A 46 -1.10 -1.99 -3.99
C TRP A 46 -1.16 -0.56 -3.45
N VAL A 47 -2.36 -0.01 -3.40
CA VAL A 47 -2.63 1.33 -2.86
C VAL A 47 -3.24 1.14 -1.48
N TYR A 48 -2.59 1.64 -0.43
CA TYR A 48 -3.13 1.69 0.92
C TYR A 48 -3.13 3.13 1.45
N SER A 49 -3.85 3.46 2.51
CA SER A 49 -3.67 4.76 3.17
C SER A 49 -2.45 4.68 4.10
N LEU A 50 -1.59 5.70 4.11
CA LEU A 50 -0.41 5.77 5.00
C LEU A 50 -0.79 6.11 6.44
N ALA A 51 -2.01 6.60 6.66
CA ALA A 51 -2.58 6.90 7.96
C ALA A 51 -4.02 6.39 8.01
N PRO A 52 -4.24 5.07 8.05
CA PRO A 52 -5.60 4.54 8.24
C PRO A 52 -6.15 5.11 9.55
N SER A 53 -7.20 5.91 9.46
CA SER A 53 -7.91 6.37 10.64
C SER A 53 -8.94 5.31 11.00
N TYR A 54 -8.66 4.58 12.08
CA TYR A 54 -9.63 3.70 12.70
C TYR A 54 -10.72 4.46 13.48
N ILE A 55 -10.64 5.80 13.58
CA ILE A 55 -11.51 6.62 14.42
C ILE A 55 -12.96 6.65 13.92
N SER A 56 -13.19 6.28 12.65
CA SER A 56 -14.52 6.25 12.06
C SER A 56 -15.15 4.87 12.17
N VAL A 57 -16.47 4.83 12.36
CA VAL A 57 -17.28 3.64 12.09
C VAL A 57 -17.00 3.22 10.64
N PRO A 58 -16.78 1.93 10.34
CA PRO A 58 -16.95 0.76 11.20
C PRO A 58 -15.69 0.28 11.94
N PHE A 59 -14.58 1.02 11.91
CA PHE A 59 -13.26 0.53 12.30
C PHE A 59 -12.81 0.90 13.71
N GLU A 60 -13.58 1.68 14.45
CA GLU A 60 -13.29 2.10 15.84
C GLU A 60 -12.78 0.99 16.76
N PRO A 61 -13.33 -0.25 16.74
CA PRO A 61 -12.84 -1.30 17.63
C PRO A 61 -11.40 -1.77 17.36
N LEU A 62 -10.81 -1.38 16.21
CA LEU A 62 -9.42 -1.66 15.87
C LEU A 62 -8.45 -0.62 16.48
N CYS A 63 -8.96 0.53 16.98
CA CYS A 63 -8.17 1.52 17.71
C CYS A 63 -7.70 0.99 19.07
N TRP A 64 -8.50 0.14 19.70
CA TRP A 64 -8.28 -0.26 21.09
C TRP A 64 -7.25 -1.36 21.17
N GLU A 65 -6.39 -1.30 22.19
CA GLU A 65 -5.51 -2.41 22.52
C GLU A 65 -6.38 -3.54 23.11
N PRO A 66 -6.49 -4.69 22.43
CA PRO A 66 -7.37 -5.74 22.88
C PRO A 66 -6.76 -6.46 24.09
N VAL A 67 -7.64 -6.99 24.96
CA VAL A 67 -7.16 -7.59 26.22
C VAL A 67 -6.64 -9.00 25.96
N ILE A 68 -5.41 -9.26 26.39
CA ILE A 68 -4.81 -10.61 26.35
C ILE A 68 -5.04 -11.30 27.70
N GLU A 69 -5.71 -12.44 27.66
CA GLU A 69 -6.11 -13.25 28.81
C GLU A 69 -5.42 -14.61 28.79
N GLU A 70 -5.32 -15.21 29.98
CA GLU A 70 -4.79 -16.56 30.14
C GLU A 70 -5.88 -17.59 29.86
N THR A 71 -5.49 -18.67 29.18
CA THR A 71 -6.39 -19.78 28.87
C THR A 71 -5.64 -21.11 29.04
N TRP A 72 -6.37 -22.16 29.38
CA TRP A 72 -5.82 -23.50 29.55
C TRP A 72 -6.23 -24.35 28.35
N VAL A 73 -5.23 -24.86 27.62
CA VAL A 73 -5.45 -25.66 26.41
C VAL A 73 -5.00 -27.09 26.67
N ILE A 74 -5.86 -28.05 26.37
CA ILE A 74 -5.51 -29.47 26.37
C ILE A 74 -5.14 -29.85 24.93
N THR A 75 -3.90 -30.25 24.69
CA THR A 75 -3.44 -30.68 23.36
C THR A 75 -3.65 -32.18 23.18
N LYS A 76 -3.78 -32.64 21.93
CA LYS A 76 -3.93 -34.09 21.66
C LYS A 76 -2.70 -34.89 22.09
N ASP A 77 -1.54 -34.25 22.11
CA ASP A 77 -0.25 -34.87 22.40
C ASP A 77 0.07 -34.93 23.90
N SER A 78 -0.68 -34.21 24.74
CA SER A 78 -0.48 -34.20 26.19
C SER A 78 -1.81 -34.06 26.93
N PRO A 79 -2.19 -35.00 27.81
CA PRO A 79 -3.41 -34.90 28.61
C PRO A 79 -3.33 -33.80 29.68
N THR A 80 -2.15 -33.20 29.88
CA THR A 80 -1.97 -32.09 30.81
C THR A 80 -2.38 -30.76 30.16
N ALA A 81 -3.24 -30.01 30.84
CA ALA A 81 -3.61 -28.68 30.41
C ALA A 81 -2.38 -27.76 30.46
N THR A 82 -2.03 -27.14 29.34
CA THR A 82 -0.94 -26.17 29.24
C THR A 82 -1.48 -24.75 29.28
N ARG A 83 -0.80 -23.87 30.03
CA ARG A 83 -1.12 -22.45 30.10
C ARG A 83 -0.76 -21.75 28.79
N HIS A 84 -1.73 -21.06 28.22
CA HIS A 84 -1.62 -20.28 26.98
C HIS A 84 -2.19 -18.88 27.19
N PHE A 85 -1.99 -18.00 26.22
CA PHE A 85 -2.45 -16.62 26.20
C PHE A 85 -3.20 -16.36 24.90
N GLN A 86 -4.36 -15.73 24.96
CA GLN A 86 -5.15 -15.39 23.78
C GLN A 86 -5.83 -14.04 23.96
N MET A 87 -6.25 -13.43 22.86
CA MET A 87 -7.15 -12.30 22.92
C MET A 87 -8.48 -12.73 23.54
N ARG A 88 -9.05 -11.87 24.39
CA ARG A 88 -10.37 -12.08 24.99
C ARG A 88 -11.40 -12.42 23.92
N GLU A 89 -12.22 -13.43 24.18
CA GLU A 89 -13.16 -13.98 23.20
C GLU A 89 -14.09 -12.91 22.60
N LYS A 90 -14.60 -11.99 23.41
CA LYS A 90 -15.45 -10.89 22.92
C LYS A 90 -14.72 -9.99 21.90
N ASP A 91 -13.43 -9.71 22.13
CA ASP A 91 -12.62 -8.86 21.27
C ASP A 91 -12.30 -9.60 19.96
N VAL A 92 -12.04 -10.92 20.04
CA VAL A 92 -11.89 -11.81 18.87
C VAL A 92 -13.14 -11.82 18.01
N MET A 93 -14.33 -11.95 18.61
CA MET A 93 -15.59 -11.95 17.88
C MET A 93 -15.85 -10.62 17.16
N ILE A 94 -15.53 -9.50 17.81
CA ILE A 94 -15.62 -8.17 17.19
C ILE A 94 -14.69 -8.09 15.98
N TRP A 95 -13.42 -8.47 16.11
CA TRP A 95 -12.46 -8.42 15.01
C TRP A 95 -12.85 -9.35 13.86
N LEU A 96 -13.33 -10.57 14.14
CA LEU A 96 -13.82 -11.50 13.13
C LEU A 96 -15.03 -10.95 12.37
N GLN A 97 -15.94 -10.27 13.05
CA GLN A 97 -17.07 -9.61 12.40
C GLN A 97 -16.60 -8.50 11.46
N LYS A 98 -15.65 -7.66 11.87
CA LYS A 98 -15.09 -6.59 11.02
C LYS A 98 -14.34 -7.15 9.82
N GLU A 99 -13.54 -8.20 10.03
CA GLU A 99 -12.85 -8.92 8.96
C GLU A 99 -13.84 -9.46 7.94
N THR A 100 -14.92 -10.09 8.40
CA THR A 100 -15.97 -10.65 7.53
C THR A 100 -16.62 -9.58 6.69
N LEU A 101 -17.03 -8.45 7.29
CA LEU A 101 -17.64 -7.34 6.57
C LEU A 101 -16.70 -6.74 5.51
N LEU A 102 -15.43 -6.52 5.84
CA LEU A 102 -14.42 -6.03 4.89
C LEU A 102 -14.21 -7.02 3.73
N PHE A 103 -14.04 -8.30 4.06
CA PHE A 103 -13.83 -9.36 3.08
C PHE A 103 -15.01 -9.48 2.12
N GLU A 104 -16.23 -9.49 2.66
CA GLU A 104 -17.45 -9.62 1.87
C GLU A 104 -17.65 -8.41 0.97
N ALA A 105 -17.52 -7.18 1.49
CA ALA A 105 -17.64 -5.97 0.71
C ALA A 105 -16.65 -5.94 -0.47
N ALA A 106 -15.37 -6.21 -0.18
CA ALA A 106 -14.33 -6.28 -1.20
C ALA A 106 -14.63 -7.36 -2.24
N THR A 107 -15.06 -8.55 -1.80
CA THR A 107 -15.38 -9.66 -2.71
C THR A 107 -16.56 -9.32 -3.61
N LYS A 108 -17.63 -8.74 -3.07
CA LYS A 108 -18.83 -8.36 -3.84
C LYS A 108 -18.50 -7.30 -4.89
N ILE A 109 -17.76 -6.25 -4.52
CA ILE A 109 -17.33 -5.21 -5.47
C ILE A 109 -16.44 -5.83 -6.56
N ARG A 110 -15.41 -6.58 -6.17
CA ARG A 110 -14.47 -7.18 -7.13
C ARG A 110 -15.17 -8.07 -8.13
N LEU A 111 -16.08 -8.94 -7.67
CA LEU A 111 -16.82 -9.86 -8.53
C LEU A 111 -17.80 -9.13 -9.45
N LYS A 112 -18.53 -8.13 -8.95
CA LYS A 112 -19.51 -7.38 -9.73
C LYS A 112 -18.89 -6.61 -10.90
N TYR A 113 -17.72 -5.99 -10.68
CA TYR A 113 -17.05 -5.15 -11.67
C TYR A 113 -15.87 -5.83 -12.37
N HIS A 114 -15.70 -7.15 -12.16
CA HIS A 114 -14.61 -7.95 -12.74
C HIS A 114 -13.21 -7.33 -12.53
N ILE A 115 -12.99 -6.68 -11.39
CA ILE A 115 -11.73 -6.00 -11.10
C ILE A 115 -10.63 -7.06 -10.86
N PRO A 116 -9.52 -7.04 -11.61
CA PRO A 116 -8.43 -8.00 -11.41
C PRO A 116 -7.72 -7.74 -10.07
N GLY A 117 -7.19 -8.79 -9.46
CA GLY A 117 -6.36 -8.68 -8.25
C GLY A 117 -6.59 -9.81 -7.26
N ASN A 118 -5.51 -10.22 -6.58
CA ASN A 118 -5.55 -11.25 -5.55
C ASN A 118 -5.85 -10.62 -4.19
N PRO A 119 -6.89 -11.05 -3.46
CA PRO A 119 -7.14 -10.50 -2.14
C PRO A 119 -5.95 -10.75 -1.20
N PRO A 120 -5.63 -9.81 -0.30
CA PRO A 120 -4.62 -10.04 0.73
C PRO A 120 -5.04 -11.19 1.67
N PRO A 121 -4.09 -11.83 2.38
CA PRO A 121 -4.40 -12.71 3.50
C PRO A 121 -5.34 -12.05 4.51
N ARG A 122 -6.27 -12.83 5.08
CA ARG A 122 -7.15 -12.35 6.15
C ARG A 122 -6.34 -12.08 7.43
N PRO A 123 -6.64 -11.03 8.22
CA PRO A 123 -6.06 -10.81 9.53
C PRO A 123 -6.02 -12.06 10.43
N SER A 124 -7.06 -12.89 10.40
CA SER A 124 -7.17 -14.12 11.21
C SER A 124 -6.14 -15.19 10.82
N CYS A 125 -5.55 -15.12 9.62
CA CYS A 125 -4.44 -15.98 9.22
C CYS A 125 -3.18 -15.77 10.08
N PHE A 126 -3.03 -14.59 10.70
CA PHE A 126 -1.91 -14.28 11.60
C PHE A 126 -2.17 -14.73 13.05
N GLY A 127 -3.32 -15.34 13.33
CA GLY A 127 -3.57 -16.10 14.55
C GLY A 127 -3.90 -15.27 15.78
N TYR A 128 -4.43 -14.05 15.65
CA TYR A 128 -4.94 -13.29 16.80
C TYR A 128 -6.09 -14.01 17.53
N ASN A 129 -6.83 -14.88 16.81
CA ASN A 129 -7.95 -15.67 17.33
C ASN A 129 -7.53 -17.05 17.87
N ARG A 130 -6.24 -17.27 18.14
CA ARG A 130 -5.70 -18.55 18.61
C ARG A 130 -4.94 -18.39 19.94
N PRO A 131 -4.88 -19.44 20.76
CA PRO A 131 -4.06 -19.45 21.97
C PRO A 131 -2.57 -19.64 21.66
N HIS A 132 -1.72 -18.83 22.29
CA HIS A 132 -0.26 -18.81 22.12
C HIS A 132 0.46 -19.22 23.41
N LYS A 133 1.65 -19.81 23.28
CA LYS A 133 2.44 -20.29 24.43
C LYS A 133 2.96 -19.16 25.34
N SER A 134 3.04 -17.92 24.85
CA SER A 134 3.48 -16.79 25.64
C SER A 134 2.67 -15.53 25.35
N ARG A 135 2.52 -14.68 26.36
CA ARG A 135 1.81 -13.40 26.26
C ARG A 135 2.43 -12.48 25.20
N ALA A 136 3.76 -12.45 25.12
CA ALA A 136 4.48 -11.66 24.13
C ALA A 136 4.16 -12.07 22.68
N ILE A 137 4.04 -13.38 22.40
CA ILE A 137 3.64 -13.87 21.08
C ILE A 137 2.19 -13.49 20.78
N ALA A 138 1.27 -13.64 21.73
CA ALA A 138 -0.13 -13.24 21.54
C ALA A 138 -0.28 -11.75 21.19
N ILE A 139 0.45 -10.88 21.90
CA ILE A 139 0.50 -9.43 21.61
C ILE A 139 1.06 -9.20 20.20
N LYS A 140 2.20 -9.81 19.87
CA LYS A 140 2.82 -9.67 18.54
C LYS A 140 1.88 -10.08 17.42
N MET A 141 1.21 -11.23 17.54
CA MET A 141 0.27 -11.72 16.52
C MET A 141 -0.96 -10.83 16.40
N THR A 142 -1.44 -10.29 17.52
CA THR A 142 -2.50 -9.28 17.55
C THR A 142 -2.12 -8.02 16.78
N VAL A 143 -0.93 -7.46 17.03
CA VAL A 143 -0.44 -6.26 16.34
C VAL A 143 -0.31 -6.51 14.83
N ILE A 144 0.33 -7.61 14.44
CA ILE A 144 0.46 -7.99 13.02
C ILE A 144 -0.93 -8.09 12.39
N SER A 145 -1.86 -8.78 13.05
CA SER A 145 -3.23 -8.95 12.52
C SER A 145 -3.94 -7.61 12.36
N ARG A 146 -3.80 -6.69 13.32
CA ARG A 146 -4.35 -5.33 13.24
C ARG A 146 -3.79 -4.58 12.03
N ASP A 147 -2.48 -4.65 11.80
CA ASP A 147 -1.85 -3.97 10.67
C ASP A 147 -2.35 -4.53 9.33
N TRP A 148 -2.73 -5.81 9.28
CA TRP A 148 -3.37 -6.41 8.11
C TRP A 148 -4.80 -5.93 7.86
N PHE A 149 -5.50 -5.35 8.85
CA PHE A 149 -6.76 -4.64 8.58
C PHE A 149 -6.50 -3.39 7.71
N THR A 150 -5.44 -2.63 7.96
CA THR A 150 -5.03 -1.50 7.08
C THR A 150 -4.87 -1.94 5.63
N ILE A 151 -4.25 -3.10 5.42
CA ILE A 151 -4.07 -3.69 4.10
C ILE A 151 -5.44 -3.96 3.47
N TRP A 152 -6.37 -4.59 4.18
CA TRP A 152 -7.73 -4.77 3.68
C TRP A 152 -8.48 -3.46 3.41
N MET A 153 -8.31 -2.44 4.26
CA MET A 153 -8.93 -1.12 4.07
C MET A 153 -8.45 -0.47 2.78
N GLY A 154 -7.15 -0.49 2.49
CA GLY A 154 -6.64 0.07 1.24
C GLY A 154 -6.99 -0.78 0.02
N PHE A 155 -7.04 -2.11 0.15
CA PHE A 155 -7.56 -2.96 -0.92
C PHE A 155 -9.01 -2.63 -1.28
N LEU A 156 -9.87 -2.45 -0.27
CA LEU A 156 -11.25 -2.02 -0.47
C LEU A 156 -11.31 -0.60 -1.09
N SER A 157 -10.45 0.31 -0.65
CA SER A 157 -10.32 1.65 -1.24
C SER A 157 -10.00 1.58 -2.73
N TYR A 158 -9.00 0.76 -3.11
CA TYR A 158 -8.66 0.51 -4.50
C TYR A 158 -9.86 -0.02 -5.31
N LEU A 159 -10.58 -1.02 -4.78
CA LEU A 159 -11.75 -1.58 -5.46
C LEU A 159 -12.85 -0.53 -5.65
N ILE A 160 -13.10 0.30 -4.63
CA ILE A 160 -14.07 1.41 -4.69
C ILE A 160 -13.69 2.38 -5.80
N VAL A 161 -12.42 2.80 -5.89
CA VAL A 161 -11.96 3.66 -6.98
C VAL A 161 -12.19 3.00 -8.32
N GLN A 162 -11.85 1.71 -8.46
CA GLN A 162 -12.03 1.01 -9.74
C GLN A 162 -13.49 0.96 -10.20
N THR A 163 -14.46 1.08 -9.29
CA THR A 163 -15.87 1.19 -9.69
C THR A 163 -16.19 2.47 -10.47
N THR A 164 -15.36 3.52 -10.40
CA THR A 164 -15.53 4.72 -11.25
C THR A 164 -15.05 4.48 -12.68
N THR A 165 -14.08 3.57 -12.86
CA THR A 165 -13.54 3.17 -14.17
C THR A 165 -14.45 2.15 -14.87
N TYR A 166 -14.90 1.14 -14.13
CA TYR A 166 -15.62 -0.03 -14.67
C TYR A 166 -17.13 0.02 -14.44
N GLY A 167 -17.61 0.91 -13.57
CA GLY A 167 -19.01 1.01 -13.22
C GLY A 167 -19.80 1.86 -14.20
N ASP A 168 -21.09 1.55 -14.30
CA ASP A 168 -22.03 2.40 -15.00
C ASP A 168 -22.08 3.78 -14.32
N LYS A 169 -22.16 4.84 -15.14
CA LYS A 169 -22.39 6.19 -14.62
C LYS A 169 -23.73 6.19 -13.89
N ALA A 170 -23.69 6.21 -12.56
CA ALA A 170 -24.88 6.11 -11.74
C ALA A 170 -25.84 7.28 -12.07
N SER A 171 -27.12 6.96 -12.30
CA SER A 171 -28.18 7.97 -12.47
C SER A 171 -28.63 8.60 -11.15
N THR A 172 -28.09 8.10 -10.03
CA THR A 172 -28.43 8.48 -8.66
C THR A 172 -27.27 9.21 -7.98
N PRO A 173 -27.53 10.01 -6.94
CA PRO A 173 -26.49 10.72 -6.20
C PRO A 173 -25.55 9.79 -5.42
N LEU A 174 -25.97 8.56 -5.14
CA LEU A 174 -25.15 7.58 -4.41
C LEU A 174 -24.18 6.84 -5.35
N PRO A 175 -22.95 6.54 -4.90
CA PRO A 175 -22.02 5.71 -5.66
C PRO A 175 -22.58 4.32 -5.96
N CYS A 176 -22.25 3.77 -7.13
CA CYS A 176 -22.73 2.45 -7.58
C CYS A 176 -22.30 1.31 -6.64
N TRP A 177 -21.09 1.36 -6.06
CA TRP A 177 -20.63 0.40 -5.06
C TRP A 177 -21.47 0.44 -3.77
N TYR A 178 -21.97 1.62 -3.38
CA TYR A 178 -22.78 1.78 -2.18
C TYR A 178 -24.10 1.04 -2.36
N GLN A 179 -24.77 1.27 -3.49
CA GLN A 179 -26.03 0.59 -3.83
C GLN A 179 -25.84 -0.91 -3.97
N LEU A 180 -24.74 -1.34 -4.58
CA LEU A 180 -24.38 -2.74 -4.67
C LEU A 180 -24.34 -3.38 -3.29
N LEU A 181 -23.59 -2.80 -2.34
CA LEU A 181 -23.48 -3.36 -1.00
C LEU A 181 -24.80 -3.28 -0.23
N LEU A 182 -25.56 -2.18 -0.37
CA LEU A 182 -26.88 -2.04 0.24
C LEU A 182 -27.84 -3.15 -0.23
N SER A 183 -27.87 -3.45 -1.54
CA SER A 183 -28.67 -4.55 -2.10
C SER A 183 -28.23 -5.95 -1.62
N HIS A 184 -27.03 -6.06 -1.06
CA HIS A 184 -26.49 -7.30 -0.48
C HIS A 184 -26.62 -7.36 1.05
N GLY A 185 -27.43 -6.48 1.65
CA GLY A 185 -27.77 -6.52 3.07
C GLY A 185 -26.77 -5.81 4.00
N PHE A 186 -25.82 -5.05 3.45
CA PHE A 186 -24.98 -4.18 4.29
C PHE A 186 -25.84 -3.07 4.89
N THR A 187 -25.63 -2.79 6.17
CA THR A 187 -26.42 -1.76 6.87
C THR A 187 -26.03 -0.36 6.43
N ASP A 188 -27.00 0.54 6.38
CA ASP A 188 -26.77 1.94 6.02
C ASP A 188 -25.76 2.63 6.94
N ILE A 189 -25.77 2.28 8.24
CA ILE A 189 -24.80 2.78 9.24
C ILE A 189 -23.37 2.37 8.86
N TRP A 190 -23.15 1.11 8.45
CA TRP A 190 -21.83 0.63 8.06
C TRP A 190 -21.36 1.30 6.77
N LEU A 191 -22.25 1.45 5.79
CA LEU A 191 -21.94 2.07 4.50
C LEU A 191 -21.68 3.56 4.60
N SER A 192 -22.49 4.28 5.38
CA SER A 192 -22.26 5.70 5.69
C SER A 192 -20.95 5.91 6.43
N GLY A 193 -20.63 5.03 7.40
CA GLY A 193 -19.33 5.02 8.06
C GLY A 193 -18.18 4.78 7.08
N LEU A 194 -18.32 3.81 6.19
CA LEU A 194 -17.33 3.53 5.14
C LEU A 194 -17.11 4.75 4.23
N LEU A 195 -18.18 5.44 3.85
CA LEU A 195 -18.14 6.64 3.01
C LEU A 195 -17.42 7.81 3.72
N ALA A 196 -17.59 7.93 5.04
CA ALA A 196 -16.91 8.95 5.86
C ALA A 196 -15.46 8.57 6.24
N SER A 197 -15.06 7.32 6.04
CA SER A 197 -13.74 6.81 6.43
C SER A 197 -12.63 7.16 5.42
N THR A 198 -11.37 7.00 5.83
CA THR A 198 -10.20 7.21 4.95
C THR A 198 -10.17 6.30 3.72
N ILE A 199 -10.99 5.24 3.69
CA ILE A 199 -11.16 4.37 2.52
C ILE A 199 -11.75 5.14 1.34
N CYS A 200 -12.72 6.03 1.59
CA CYS A 200 -13.41 6.78 0.54
C CYS A 200 -12.96 8.25 0.42
N LEU A 201 -12.08 8.71 1.30
CA LEU A 201 -11.53 10.07 1.22
C LEU A 201 -10.34 10.10 0.26
N PHE A 202 -10.60 10.45 -1.00
CA PHE A 202 -9.60 10.69 -2.04
C PHE A 202 -9.27 12.19 -2.04
N GLY A 203 -8.25 12.59 -1.30
CA GLY A 203 -7.86 13.99 -1.18
C GLY A 203 -6.53 14.17 -0.45
N THR A 204 -5.86 15.30 -0.69
CA THR A 204 -4.42 15.47 -0.40
C THR A 204 -4.06 15.34 1.07
N HIS A 205 -5.05 15.50 1.95
CA HIS A 205 -4.93 15.34 3.40
C HIS A 205 -4.89 13.87 3.86
N ASN A 206 -5.20 12.92 2.97
CA ASN A 206 -5.18 11.48 3.25
C ASN A 206 -4.10 10.81 2.40
N PRO A 207 -2.83 10.88 2.83
CA PRO A 207 -1.73 10.35 2.03
C PRO A 207 -1.91 8.85 1.77
N ARG A 208 -1.65 8.45 0.52
CA ARG A 208 -1.76 7.07 0.06
C ARG A 208 -0.38 6.49 -0.17
N VAL A 209 -0.23 5.20 0.11
CA VAL A 209 0.86 4.37 -0.38
C VAL A 209 0.80 4.43 -1.89
N GLY A 210 1.86 4.98 -2.46
CA GLY A 210 1.99 5.05 -3.90
C GLY A 210 2.38 3.72 -4.53
N VAL A 211 2.66 3.79 -5.81
CA VAL A 211 2.94 2.63 -6.64
C VAL A 211 4.31 2.75 -7.30
N PHE A 212 5.06 1.65 -7.36
CA PHE A 212 6.25 1.55 -8.18
C PHE A 212 5.84 1.07 -9.57
N ILE A 213 6.05 1.91 -10.58
CA ILE A 213 5.80 1.56 -11.97
C ILE A 213 7.13 1.22 -12.63
N GLN A 214 7.18 0.02 -13.19
CA GLN A 214 8.23 -0.43 -14.09
C GLN A 214 7.59 -0.62 -15.47
N TRP A 215 8.05 0.10 -16.49
CA TRP A 215 7.45 -0.04 -17.81
C TRP A 215 7.99 -1.28 -18.51
N THR A 216 7.08 -2.18 -18.85
CA THR A 216 7.34 -3.19 -19.86
C THR A 216 6.60 -2.84 -21.14
N LYS A 217 7.11 -3.24 -22.31
CA LYS A 217 6.49 -2.96 -23.62
C LYS A 217 5.02 -3.38 -23.70
N GLN A 218 4.60 -4.34 -22.88
CA GLN A 218 3.22 -4.85 -22.81
C GLN A 218 2.31 -4.03 -21.88
N GLN A 219 2.85 -3.29 -20.92
CA GLN A 219 2.08 -2.58 -19.88
C GLN A 219 1.74 -1.13 -20.25
N VAL A 220 2.38 -0.56 -21.28
CA VAL A 220 2.14 0.83 -21.73
C VAL A 220 0.68 1.09 -22.11
N ALA A 221 -0.06 0.04 -22.50
CA ALA A 221 -1.48 0.16 -22.84
C ALA A 221 -2.44 -0.02 -21.65
N LEU A 222 -1.98 -0.57 -20.51
CA LEU A 222 -2.86 -1.11 -19.47
C LEU A 222 -3.00 -0.23 -18.22
N LEU A 223 -2.04 0.65 -17.95
CA LEU A 223 -2.06 1.49 -16.74
C LEU A 223 -1.86 2.95 -17.15
N ALA A 224 -2.96 3.69 -17.24
CA ALA A 224 -2.90 5.15 -17.39
C ALA A 224 -2.27 5.73 -16.12
N VAL A 225 -1.06 6.27 -16.21
CA VAL A 225 -0.40 7.01 -15.12
C VAL A 225 -1.34 8.10 -14.59
N GLU A 226 -2.11 8.70 -15.48
CA GLU A 226 -3.14 9.69 -15.24
C GLU A 226 -4.22 9.18 -14.28
N TRP A 227 -4.54 7.88 -14.30
CA TRP A 227 -5.48 7.30 -13.34
C TRP A 227 -4.93 7.35 -11.92
N PHE A 228 -3.66 7.02 -11.71
CA PHE A 228 -3.06 7.10 -10.38
C PHE A 228 -2.95 8.56 -9.89
N LEU A 229 -2.55 9.47 -10.78
CA LEU A 229 -2.43 10.89 -10.45
C LEU A 229 -3.79 11.53 -10.13
N SER A 230 -4.84 11.21 -10.88
CA SER A 230 -6.19 11.72 -10.62
C SER A 230 -6.82 11.24 -9.32
N HIS A 231 -6.31 10.14 -8.75
CA HIS A 231 -6.71 9.62 -7.43
C HIS A 231 -5.68 9.92 -6.33
N GLU A 232 -4.74 10.83 -6.61
CA GLU A 232 -3.69 11.27 -5.69
C GLU A 232 -2.87 10.13 -5.09
N ILE A 233 -2.66 9.09 -5.90
CA ILE A 233 -1.81 7.97 -5.54
C ILE A 233 -0.40 8.36 -5.96
N PRO A 234 0.57 8.46 -5.02
CA PRO A 234 1.95 8.76 -5.40
C PRO A 234 2.47 7.70 -6.38
N ILE A 235 3.32 8.10 -7.31
CA ILE A 235 3.89 7.20 -8.29
C ILE A 235 5.39 7.34 -8.23
N TRP A 236 6.08 6.22 -8.19
CA TRP A 236 7.53 6.15 -8.29
C TRP A 236 7.88 5.35 -9.53
N PHE A 237 8.63 5.97 -10.43
CA PHE A 237 9.16 5.29 -11.60
C PHE A 237 10.50 4.67 -11.25
N ILE A 238 10.67 3.39 -11.57
CA ILE A 238 12.01 2.80 -11.58
C ILE A 238 12.66 3.25 -12.87
N TRP A 239 13.41 4.36 -12.80
CA TRP A 239 14.07 4.92 -13.97
C TRP A 239 15.29 4.08 -14.33
N SER A 240 15.33 3.51 -15.53
CA SER A 240 16.51 2.87 -16.09
C SER A 240 16.65 3.19 -17.59
N LYS A 241 17.77 2.81 -18.20
CA LYS A 241 17.98 2.97 -19.64
C LYS A 241 16.85 2.36 -20.48
N LYS A 242 16.21 1.29 -20.00
CA LYS A 242 15.07 0.67 -20.69
C LYS A 242 13.86 1.61 -20.76
N GLU A 243 13.54 2.29 -19.66
CA GLU A 243 12.47 3.27 -19.58
C GLU A 243 12.79 4.50 -20.44
N GLU A 244 14.04 4.97 -20.41
CA GLU A 244 14.54 6.06 -21.26
C GLU A 244 14.41 5.73 -22.76
N ASP A 245 14.90 4.56 -23.19
CA ASP A 245 14.76 4.07 -24.56
C ASP A 245 13.28 3.92 -24.96
N THR A 246 12.43 3.48 -24.03
CA THR A 246 10.98 3.31 -24.27
C THR A 246 10.27 4.64 -24.46
N ILE A 247 10.62 5.66 -23.68
CA ILE A 247 10.08 7.02 -23.81
C ILE A 247 10.62 7.68 -25.09
N ALA A 248 11.90 7.52 -25.39
CA ALA A 248 12.51 8.02 -26.63
C ALA A 248 11.81 7.42 -27.87
N ALA A 249 11.41 6.14 -27.81
CA ALA A 249 10.67 5.47 -28.85
C ALA A 249 9.17 5.88 -28.93
N ASN A 250 8.61 6.51 -27.90
CA ASN A 250 7.20 6.88 -27.84
C ASN A 250 7.00 8.30 -27.29
N SER A 251 6.87 9.27 -28.21
CA SER A 251 6.70 10.69 -27.89
C SER A 251 5.47 11.01 -27.01
N LYS A 252 4.46 10.13 -26.95
CA LYS A 252 3.31 10.30 -26.05
C LYS A 252 3.68 10.18 -24.58
N LEU A 253 4.77 9.49 -24.26
CA LEU A 253 5.26 9.30 -22.89
C LEU A 253 6.31 10.35 -22.49
N ALA A 254 6.63 11.31 -23.38
CA ALA A 254 7.67 12.30 -23.11
C ALA A 254 7.41 13.14 -21.85
N TYR A 255 6.13 13.34 -21.48
CA TYR A 255 5.76 14.08 -20.26
C TYR A 255 6.13 13.33 -18.96
N LEU A 256 6.43 12.03 -19.05
CA LEU A 256 6.88 11.20 -17.94
C LEU A 256 8.41 11.24 -17.78
N HIS A 257 9.11 11.97 -18.64
CA HIS A 257 10.53 12.21 -18.46
C HIS A 257 10.73 13.17 -17.28
N PRO A 258 11.56 12.83 -16.28
CA PRO A 258 11.86 13.74 -15.19
C PRO A 258 12.56 14.99 -15.75
N PRO A 259 12.21 16.21 -15.29
CA PRO A 259 12.93 17.41 -15.66
C PRO A 259 14.43 17.29 -15.33
N ASN A 260 15.29 17.88 -16.15
CA ASN A 260 16.74 17.79 -15.97
C ASN A 260 17.18 18.35 -14.61
N GLU A 261 16.49 19.37 -14.11
CA GLU A 261 16.78 19.99 -12.81
C GLU A 261 16.54 19.00 -11.67
N VAL A 262 15.48 18.20 -11.75
CA VAL A 262 15.17 17.14 -10.77
C VAL A 262 16.24 16.07 -10.80
N LEU A 263 16.65 15.62 -12.00
CA LEU A 263 17.73 14.64 -12.15
C LEU A 263 19.05 15.17 -11.57
N GLN A 264 19.41 16.41 -11.89
CA GLN A 264 20.62 17.04 -11.36
C GLN A 264 20.60 17.16 -9.84
N ASN A 265 19.48 17.61 -9.25
CA ASN A 265 19.33 17.68 -7.80
C ASN A 265 19.46 16.30 -7.15
N ALA A 266 18.83 15.27 -7.74
CA ALA A 266 18.95 13.90 -7.27
C ALA A 266 20.40 13.40 -7.30
N LEU A 267 21.10 13.61 -8.42
CA LEU A 267 22.52 13.25 -8.57
C LEU A 267 23.38 14.02 -7.56
N GLN A 268 23.12 15.31 -7.37
CA GLN A 268 23.87 16.13 -6.42
C GLN A 268 23.72 15.61 -4.98
N ILE A 269 22.51 15.26 -4.54
CA ILE A 269 22.26 14.64 -3.23
C ILE A 269 23.03 13.31 -3.11
N LEU A 270 23.00 12.48 -4.16
CA LEU A 270 23.68 11.18 -4.18
C LEU A 270 25.20 11.32 -4.09
N PHE A 271 25.78 12.33 -4.74
CA PHE A 271 27.24 12.55 -4.78
C PHE A 271 27.76 13.49 -3.68
N GLN A 272 26.89 14.21 -2.96
CA GLN A 272 27.26 14.98 -1.77
C GLN A 272 27.57 14.09 -0.56
N SER A 273 27.05 12.86 -0.53
CA SER A 273 27.42 11.87 0.49
C SER A 273 28.74 11.19 0.11
N PRO A 274 29.79 11.20 0.97
CA PRO A 274 31.13 10.71 0.64
C PRO A 274 31.25 9.18 0.46
N SER A 275 30.15 8.45 0.31
CA SER A 275 30.19 7.01 0.02
C SER A 275 30.53 6.76 -1.45
N LEU A 276 31.83 6.83 -1.76
CA LEU A 276 32.44 6.39 -3.03
C LEU A 276 31.87 5.07 -3.59
N PRO A 277 31.57 4.04 -2.78
CA PRO A 277 31.01 2.78 -3.30
C PRO A 277 29.63 2.94 -3.94
N LEU A 278 28.75 3.76 -3.36
CA LEU A 278 27.39 3.97 -3.85
C LEU A 278 27.39 4.82 -5.12
N ALA A 279 28.17 5.92 -5.11
CA ALA A 279 28.42 6.76 -6.28
C ALA A 279 28.96 5.94 -7.46
N THR A 280 29.93 5.05 -7.20
CA THR A 280 30.52 4.16 -8.21
C THR A 280 29.50 3.16 -8.76
N LEU A 281 28.66 2.58 -7.90
CA LEU A 281 27.65 1.60 -8.29
C LEU A 281 26.52 2.25 -9.12
N VAL A 282 26.11 3.47 -8.76
CA VAL A 282 25.15 4.26 -9.54
C VAL A 282 25.75 4.66 -10.89
N MET A 283 26.99 5.17 -10.91
CA MET A 283 27.68 5.55 -12.15
C MET A 283 27.85 4.38 -13.13
N LYS A 284 28.30 3.23 -12.62
CA LYS A 284 28.49 2.02 -13.42
C LYS A 284 27.17 1.50 -13.98
N ARG A 285 26.09 1.57 -13.22
CA ARG A 285 24.78 1.00 -13.61
C ARG A 285 23.95 1.92 -14.50
N PHE A 286 24.01 3.24 -14.30
CA PHE A 286 23.22 4.20 -15.06
C PHE A 286 23.93 4.70 -16.32
N PHE A 287 25.23 4.99 -16.23
CA PHE A 287 25.94 5.65 -17.32
C PHE A 287 26.80 4.69 -18.16
N ASN A 288 26.84 3.39 -17.83
CA ASN A 288 27.82 2.44 -18.39
C ASN A 288 29.26 2.96 -18.32
N LEU A 289 29.55 3.87 -17.38
CA LEU A 289 30.89 4.39 -17.17
C LEU A 289 31.64 3.34 -16.36
N GLU A 290 32.59 2.65 -16.97
CA GLU A 290 33.62 1.96 -16.21
C GLU A 290 34.45 3.04 -15.51
N LEU A 291 34.22 3.22 -14.21
CA LEU A 291 35.14 3.99 -13.38
C LEU A 291 36.47 3.23 -13.39
N VAL A 292 37.41 3.72 -14.19
CA VAL A 292 38.82 3.36 -14.09
C VAL A 292 39.27 3.87 -12.72
N ILE A 293 39.17 3.02 -11.70
CA ILE A 293 39.78 3.29 -10.40
C ILE A 293 41.28 3.20 -10.66
N GLN A 294 41.91 4.35 -10.95
CA GLN A 294 43.35 4.45 -10.88
C GLN A 294 43.71 4.26 -9.41
N SER A 295 44.19 3.06 -9.08
CA SER A 295 44.80 2.77 -7.80
C SER A 295 46.07 3.61 -7.70
N THR A 296 45.96 4.81 -7.13
CA THR A 296 47.10 5.57 -6.66
C THR A 296 47.67 4.83 -5.46
N THR A 297 48.56 3.88 -5.73
CA THR A 297 49.57 3.45 -4.76
C THR A 297 50.41 4.67 -4.42
N LEU A 298 50.19 5.23 -3.24
CA LEU A 298 51.08 6.22 -2.65
C LEU A 298 52.46 5.58 -2.41
N PRO A 299 53.56 6.32 -2.65
CA PRO A 299 54.93 5.83 -2.50
C PRO A 299 55.31 5.51 -1.06
#